data_AF-A0A7X6ZYF4-F1
#
_entry.id   AF-A0A7X6ZYF4-F1
#
_cell.length_a   1.000
_cell.length_b   1.000
_cell.length_c   1.000
_cell.angle_alpha   90.00
_cell.angle_beta   90.00
_cell.angle_gamma   90.00
#
_symmetry.space_group_name_H-M   'P 1'
#
loop_
_entity.id
_entity.type
_entity.pdbx_description
1 polymer ?
#
loop_
_entity_poly.entity_id
_entity_poly.type
_entity_poly.pdbx_seq_one_letter_code
_entity_poly.pdbx_strand_id
1 'polypeptide(L)'
;MFAPDRNLALELVRATEAAAMVAGRWMGRGDKNMADGAAVNALRYMLNTVSMSGVVVIGEGEKDKAPMLFNGEHLGAASSPEVDIAVDPIDGTRLTALGLPGAISVVALSEKGTMFNPKNIYYMNKLVTGPKAAKVIDINLSPAENISRVAEVKGKALDDITVVVLDRPRHDELLAEIRSAGARIKLIPDGDIAGALLTCKDHGGADILMGIGGSPEAVITA
;
A
#
# COMPACT_ATOMS: atom_id res chain seq x y z
N MET A 1 39.11 10.80 -0.17
CA MET A 1 37.79 11.34 -0.51
C MET A 1 36.78 10.31 -0.01
N PHE A 2 36.05 10.60 1.07
CA PHE A 2 34.95 9.72 1.47
C PHE A 2 33.78 10.04 0.53
N ALA A 3 33.33 9.05 -0.25
CA ALA A 3 32.09 9.20 -0.98
C ALA A 3 30.97 9.43 0.06
N PRO A 4 30.09 10.43 -0.15
CA PRO A 4 28.97 10.63 0.76
C PRO A 4 28.15 9.34 0.84
N ASP A 5 27.84 8.92 2.07
CA ASP A 5 27.01 7.75 2.31
C ASP A 5 25.62 7.99 1.72
N ARG A 6 25.22 7.16 0.75
CA ARG A 6 23.90 7.27 0.11
C ARG A 6 22.91 6.60 1.03
N ASN A 7 22.16 7.42 1.77
CA ASN A 7 21.08 6.93 2.61
C ASN A 7 20.03 6.19 1.75
N LEU A 8 19.89 4.89 1.99
CA LEU A 8 18.99 4.01 1.24
C LEU A 8 17.56 4.54 1.19
N ALA A 9 17.05 5.10 2.29
CA ALA A 9 15.70 5.65 2.34
C ALA A 9 15.52 6.84 1.39
N LEU A 10 16.52 7.72 1.26
CA LEU A 10 16.47 8.84 0.31
C LEU A 10 16.54 8.38 -1.15
N GLU A 11 17.17 7.24 -1.42
CA GLU A 11 17.15 6.66 -2.77
C GLU A 11 15.78 6.06 -3.12
N LEU A 12 15.08 5.45 -2.15
CA LEU A 12 13.72 4.97 -2.35
C LEU A 12 12.74 6.10 -2.63
N VAL A 13 12.89 7.24 -1.95
CA VAL A 13 12.10 8.45 -2.23
C VAL A 13 12.25 8.85 -3.70
N ARG A 14 13.48 8.89 -4.23
CA ARG A 14 13.70 9.23 -5.64
C ARG A 14 13.09 8.21 -6.59
N ALA A 15 13.06 6.94 -6.21
CA ALA A 15 12.46 5.89 -7.02
C ALA A 15 10.94 6.10 -7.15
N THR A 16 10.24 6.30 -6.03
CA THR A 16 8.79 6.56 -6.04
C THR A 16 8.45 7.93 -6.65
N GLU A 17 9.27 8.96 -6.46
CA GLU A 17 9.13 10.26 -7.14
C GLU A 17 9.21 10.10 -8.67
N ALA A 18 10.21 9.38 -9.17
CA ALA A 18 10.37 9.16 -10.60
C ALA A 18 9.15 8.44 -11.19
N ALA A 19 8.70 7.35 -10.53
CA ALA A 19 7.51 6.61 -10.93
C ALA A 19 6.24 7.47 -10.92
N ALA A 20 6.00 8.21 -9.84
CA ALA A 20 4.84 9.10 -9.70
C ALA A 20 4.85 10.23 -10.76
N MET A 21 6.01 10.84 -11.04
CA MET A 21 6.11 11.91 -12.04
C MET A 21 5.79 11.41 -13.46
N VAL A 22 6.26 10.22 -13.84
CA VAL A 22 5.98 9.68 -15.18
C VAL A 22 4.53 9.18 -15.29
N ALA A 23 4.01 8.53 -14.24
CA ALA A 23 2.62 8.12 -14.14
C ALA A 23 1.67 9.32 -14.22
N GLY A 24 2.01 10.42 -13.54
CA GLY A 24 1.22 11.65 -13.51
C GLY A 24 0.99 12.27 -14.90
N ARG A 25 1.87 12.02 -15.87
CA ARG A 25 1.66 12.46 -17.27
C ARG A 25 0.48 11.77 -17.94
N TRP A 26 0.06 10.62 -17.44
CA TRP A 26 -1.07 9.83 -17.92
C TRP A 26 -2.36 10.06 -17.13
N MET A 27 -2.31 10.91 -16.10
CA MET A 27 -3.47 11.22 -15.28
C MET A 27 -4.64 11.73 -16.13
N GLY A 28 -5.81 11.10 -15.98
CA GLY A 28 -7.03 11.48 -16.68
C GLY A 28 -7.09 11.14 -18.18
N ARG A 29 -6.14 10.35 -18.70
CA ARG A 29 -6.09 9.97 -20.13
C ARG A 29 -6.85 8.69 -20.48
N GLY A 30 -7.44 8.02 -19.49
CA GLY A 30 -8.19 6.77 -19.69
C GLY A 30 -7.35 5.52 -19.97
N ASP A 31 -6.02 5.63 -19.99
CA ASP A 31 -5.11 4.53 -20.27
C ASP A 31 -4.30 4.12 -19.03
N LYS A 32 -4.86 3.16 -18.29
CA LYS A 32 -4.23 2.65 -17.07
C LYS A 32 -2.95 1.86 -17.35
N ASN A 33 -2.88 1.14 -18.47
CA ASN A 33 -1.76 0.24 -18.78
C ASN A 33 -0.54 1.05 -19.18
N MET A 34 -0.73 2.15 -19.93
CA MET A 34 0.37 3.06 -20.26
C MET A 34 0.87 3.85 -19.05
N ALA A 35 -0.02 4.24 -18.15
CA ALA A 35 0.37 4.86 -16.88
C ALA A 35 1.25 3.90 -16.06
N ASP A 36 0.78 2.67 -15.91
CA ASP A 36 1.43 1.62 -15.13
C ASP A 36 2.79 1.21 -15.72
N GLY A 37 2.82 0.89 -17.02
CA GLY A 37 4.07 0.56 -17.71
C GLY A 37 5.10 1.69 -17.65
N ALA A 38 4.68 2.96 -17.68
CA ALA A 38 5.60 4.08 -17.48
C ALA A 38 6.19 4.10 -16.06
N ALA A 39 5.35 3.90 -15.04
CA ALA A 39 5.78 3.85 -13.65
C ALA A 39 6.73 2.67 -13.37
N VAL A 40 6.38 1.47 -13.83
CA VAL A 40 7.20 0.25 -13.73
C VAL A 40 8.60 0.51 -14.28
N ASN A 41 8.69 1.07 -15.49
CA ASN A 41 9.97 1.38 -16.13
C ASN A 41 10.82 2.35 -15.30
N ALA A 42 10.22 3.46 -14.86
CA ALA A 42 10.93 4.48 -14.09
C ALA A 42 11.37 3.97 -12.72
N LEU A 43 10.49 3.26 -12.02
CA LEU A 43 10.78 2.68 -10.71
C LEU A 43 11.93 1.67 -10.81
N ARG A 44 11.84 0.72 -11.74
CA ARG A 44 12.87 -0.28 -12.00
C ARG A 44 14.21 0.35 -12.36
N TYR A 45 14.20 1.39 -13.20
CA TYR A 45 15.42 2.10 -13.57
C TYR A 45 16.09 2.70 -12.33
N MET A 46 15.33 3.41 -11.50
CA MET A 46 15.87 4.04 -10.29
C MET A 46 16.38 3.01 -9.28
N LEU A 47 15.62 1.94 -9.03
CA LEU A 47 16.01 0.87 -8.09
C LEU A 47 17.32 0.19 -8.50
N ASN A 48 17.62 0.07 -9.80
CA ASN A 48 18.90 -0.46 -10.29
C ASN A 48 20.11 0.44 -10.03
N THR A 49 19.90 1.70 -9.64
CA THR A 49 21.00 2.63 -9.29
C THR A 49 21.30 2.69 -7.80
N VAL A 50 20.49 2.01 -6.98
CA VAL A 50 20.57 2.03 -5.52
C VAL A 50 21.67 1.07 -5.06
N SER A 51 22.50 1.51 -4.11
CA SER A 51 23.56 0.68 -3.53
C SER A 51 22.98 -0.37 -2.57
N MET A 52 22.37 -1.42 -3.14
CA MET A 52 21.83 -2.59 -2.46
C MET A 52 21.91 -3.83 -3.36
N SER A 53 21.75 -5.01 -2.76
CA SER A 53 21.52 -6.29 -3.46
C SER A 53 20.10 -6.76 -3.14
N GLY A 54 19.12 -6.28 -3.90
CA GLY A 54 17.72 -6.54 -3.61
C GLY A 54 17.10 -7.65 -4.46
N VAL A 55 16.11 -8.34 -3.90
CA VAL A 55 15.26 -9.31 -4.61
C VAL A 55 13.80 -8.86 -4.51
N VAL A 56 13.11 -8.76 -5.65
CA VAL A 56 11.68 -8.47 -5.68
C VAL A 56 10.91 -9.67 -5.14
N VAL A 57 10.35 -9.54 -3.94
CA VAL A 57 9.48 -10.56 -3.33
C VAL A 57 8.03 -10.34 -3.73
N ILE A 58 7.63 -9.07 -3.91
CA ILE A 58 6.32 -8.65 -4.37
C ILE A 58 6.51 -7.61 -5.47
N GLY A 59 6.00 -7.87 -6.66
CA GLY A 59 5.94 -6.89 -7.74
C GLY A 59 4.79 -7.14 -8.70
N GLU A 60 5.00 -6.83 -9.98
CA GLU A 60 3.97 -6.84 -11.04
C GLU A 60 3.40 -8.24 -11.34
N GLY A 61 4.09 -9.29 -10.88
CA GLY A 61 3.63 -10.67 -10.96
C GLY A 61 4.76 -11.66 -11.23
N GLU A 62 4.39 -12.85 -11.68
CA GLU A 62 5.35 -13.90 -12.04
C GLU A 62 6.11 -13.55 -13.32
N LYS A 63 7.35 -14.04 -13.44
CA LYS A 63 8.27 -13.75 -14.55
C LYS A 63 7.66 -13.95 -15.95
N ASP A 64 6.82 -14.96 -16.11
CA ASP A 64 6.18 -15.27 -17.41
C ASP A 64 5.05 -14.28 -17.77
N LYS A 65 4.57 -13.50 -16.80
CA LYS A 65 3.44 -12.56 -16.95
C LYS A 65 3.89 -11.10 -16.85
N ALA A 66 5.00 -10.84 -16.19
CA ALA A 66 5.56 -9.50 -15.97
C ALA A 66 6.99 -9.42 -16.52
N PRO A 67 7.25 -8.60 -17.56
CA PRO A 67 8.60 -8.48 -18.13
C PRO A 67 9.57 -7.70 -17.23
N MET A 68 9.07 -6.97 -16.24
CA MET A 68 9.81 -6.10 -15.33
C MET A 68 9.15 -6.14 -13.95
N LEU A 69 9.96 -5.96 -12.90
CA LEU A 69 9.56 -6.01 -11.50
C LEU A 69 8.82 -7.31 -11.16
N PHE A 70 9.27 -8.42 -11.76
CA PHE A 70 8.67 -9.74 -11.50
C PHE A 70 9.20 -10.34 -10.19
N ASN A 71 8.42 -11.23 -9.59
CA ASN A 71 8.82 -11.97 -8.40
C ASN A 71 10.13 -12.76 -8.65
N GLY A 72 11.16 -12.46 -7.87
CA GLY A 72 12.51 -13.01 -8.00
C GLY A 72 13.47 -12.17 -8.86
N GLU A 73 13.05 -11.01 -9.38
CA GLU A 73 13.97 -10.11 -10.08
C GLU A 73 15.02 -9.55 -9.10
N HIS A 74 16.29 -9.56 -9.52
CA HIS A 74 17.38 -8.94 -8.78
C HIS A 74 17.56 -7.48 -9.21
N LEU A 75 17.62 -6.56 -8.25
CA LEU A 75 17.78 -5.13 -8.47
C LEU A 75 18.87 -4.54 -7.56
N GLY A 76 19.47 -3.44 -8.03
CA GLY A 76 20.46 -2.67 -7.29
C GLY A 76 21.87 -2.76 -7.89
N ALA A 77 22.76 -1.93 -7.36
CA ALA A 77 24.09 -1.67 -7.91
C ALA A 77 25.26 -2.11 -6.99
N ALA A 78 24.96 -2.79 -5.88
CA ALA A 78 25.96 -3.24 -4.91
C ALA A 78 25.67 -4.67 -4.44
N SER A 79 26.66 -5.32 -3.82
CA SER A 79 26.48 -6.65 -3.23
C SER A 79 25.83 -6.63 -1.84
N SER A 80 25.73 -5.47 -1.21
CA SER A 80 25.14 -5.29 0.12
C SER A 80 24.58 -3.87 0.29
N PRO A 81 23.63 -3.66 1.24
CA PRO A 81 22.93 -4.69 2.02
C PRO A 81 22.05 -5.59 1.16
N GLU A 82 21.83 -6.83 1.60
CA GLU A 82 20.88 -7.75 0.98
C GLU A 82 19.48 -7.48 1.50
N VAL A 83 18.52 -7.23 0.61
CA VAL A 83 17.16 -6.83 0.98
C VAL A 83 16.09 -7.56 0.17
N ASP A 84 14.93 -7.74 0.78
CA ASP A 84 13.69 -8.07 0.08
C ASP A 84 13.01 -6.76 -0.33
N ILE A 85 12.42 -6.73 -1.53
CA ILE A 85 11.74 -5.58 -2.10
C ILE A 85 10.27 -5.94 -2.36
N ALA A 86 9.36 -5.10 -1.87
CA ALA A 86 7.99 -5.03 -2.37
C ALA A 86 7.78 -3.71 -3.11
N VAL A 87 7.16 -3.78 -4.28
CA VAL A 87 6.85 -2.61 -5.10
C VAL A 87 5.39 -2.62 -5.51
N ASP A 88 4.82 -1.42 -5.52
CA ASP A 88 3.58 -1.12 -6.23
C ASP A 88 3.81 0.19 -7.00
N PRO A 89 4.23 0.12 -8.26
CA PRO A 89 4.55 1.29 -9.07
C PRO A 89 3.40 2.30 -9.13
N ILE A 90 2.15 1.81 -9.17
CA ILE A 90 0.94 2.62 -9.01
C ILE A 90 -0.15 1.81 -8.27
N ASP A 91 -0.28 2.04 -6.97
CA ASP A 91 -1.48 1.65 -6.25
C ASP A 91 -2.63 2.54 -6.74
N GLY A 92 -3.56 1.96 -7.49
CA GLY A 92 -4.66 2.70 -8.12
C GLY A 92 -4.39 3.15 -9.56
N THR A 93 -3.88 2.28 -10.43
CA THR A 93 -3.76 2.53 -11.88
C THR A 93 -5.04 3.09 -12.52
N ARG A 94 -6.22 2.57 -12.13
CA ARG A 94 -7.52 3.08 -12.57
C ARG A 94 -7.80 4.49 -12.05
N LEU A 95 -7.41 4.81 -10.81
CA LEU A 95 -7.54 6.16 -10.25
C LEU A 95 -6.71 7.14 -11.09
N THR A 96 -5.46 6.79 -11.39
CA THR A 96 -4.59 7.59 -12.27
C THR A 96 -5.24 7.81 -13.63
N ALA A 97 -5.66 6.74 -14.31
CA ALA A 97 -6.26 6.83 -15.64
C ALA A 97 -7.52 7.71 -15.68
N LEU A 98 -8.31 7.72 -14.61
CA LEU A 98 -9.53 8.52 -14.49
C LEU A 98 -9.32 9.90 -13.86
N GLY A 99 -8.11 10.23 -13.42
CA GLY A 99 -7.82 11.50 -12.74
C GLY A 99 -8.48 11.61 -11.36
N LEU A 100 -8.69 10.47 -10.68
CA LEU A 100 -9.26 10.40 -9.35
C LEU A 100 -8.16 10.50 -8.28
N PRO A 101 -8.47 11.03 -7.09
CA PRO A 101 -7.51 11.09 -5.99
C PRO A 101 -7.22 9.69 -5.43
N GLY A 102 -6.07 9.54 -4.78
CA GLY A 102 -5.71 8.36 -3.99
C GLY A 102 -4.66 7.46 -4.62
N ALA A 103 -4.29 7.68 -5.88
CA ALA A 103 -3.18 6.94 -6.50
C ALA A 103 -1.83 7.33 -5.88
N ILE A 104 -0.99 6.35 -5.56
CA ILE A 104 0.36 6.54 -5.03
C ILE A 104 1.35 5.56 -5.66
N SER A 105 2.64 5.86 -5.60
CA SER A 105 3.72 4.91 -5.93
C SER A 105 4.40 4.47 -4.64
N VAL A 106 4.65 3.18 -4.48
CA VAL A 106 5.10 2.59 -3.22
C VAL A 106 6.28 1.65 -3.43
N VAL A 107 7.25 1.73 -2.52
CA VAL A 107 8.31 0.74 -2.34
C VAL A 107 8.47 0.48 -0.85
N ALA A 108 8.59 -0.79 -0.47
CA ALA A 108 8.96 -1.23 0.85
C ALA A 108 10.19 -2.15 0.77
N LEU A 109 11.10 -2.01 1.74
CA LEU A 109 12.28 -2.86 1.89
C LEU A 109 12.28 -3.51 3.27
N SER A 110 12.81 -4.73 3.33
CA SER A 110 13.15 -5.39 4.59
C SER A 110 14.47 -6.16 4.44
N GLU A 111 15.02 -6.65 5.55
CA GLU A 111 16.16 -7.57 5.49
C GLU A 111 15.80 -8.81 4.67
N LYS A 112 16.75 -9.36 3.92
CA LYS A 112 16.52 -10.51 3.06
C LYS A 112 15.91 -11.70 3.83
N GLY A 113 14.84 -12.27 3.28
CA GLY A 113 14.12 -13.42 3.83
C GLY A 113 13.12 -13.08 4.95
N THR A 114 12.90 -11.80 5.24
CA THR A 114 11.96 -11.37 6.30
C THR A 114 10.61 -10.92 5.76
N MET A 115 10.50 -10.64 4.46
CA MET A 115 9.24 -10.21 3.85
C MET A 115 8.33 -11.41 3.58
N PHE A 116 7.07 -11.31 4.01
CA PHE A 116 6.07 -12.35 3.74
C PHE A 116 5.71 -12.37 2.25
N ASN A 117 5.86 -13.52 1.59
CA ASN A 117 5.38 -13.72 0.22
C ASN A 117 4.03 -14.45 0.23
N PRO A 118 2.92 -13.80 -0.17
CA PRO A 118 1.59 -14.41 -0.18
C PRO A 118 1.44 -15.52 -1.25
N LYS A 119 2.37 -15.62 -2.20
CA LYS A 119 2.39 -16.58 -3.32
C LYS A 119 1.07 -16.60 -4.09
N ASN A 120 0.19 -17.54 -3.76
CA ASN A 120 -1.06 -17.82 -4.47
C ASN A 120 -2.30 -17.26 -3.75
N ILE A 121 -2.11 -16.53 -2.65
CA ILE A 121 -3.21 -15.86 -1.94
C ILE A 121 -3.44 -14.52 -2.65
N TYR A 122 -4.61 -14.36 -3.28
CA TYR A 122 -4.97 -13.16 -4.03
C TYR A 122 -5.61 -12.07 -3.17
N TYR A 123 -6.36 -12.47 -2.15
CA TYR A 123 -7.11 -11.58 -1.29
C TYR A 123 -6.80 -11.82 0.18
N MET A 124 -6.71 -10.75 0.95
CA MET A 124 -6.50 -10.78 2.40
C MET A 124 -7.51 -9.87 3.09
N ASN A 125 -8.09 -10.34 4.19
CA ASN A 125 -8.86 -9.48 5.09
C ASN A 125 -7.88 -8.60 5.88
N LYS A 126 -8.08 -7.28 5.85
CA LYS A 126 -7.21 -6.28 6.46
C LYS A 126 -7.95 -5.57 7.61
N LEU A 127 -7.25 -5.39 8.72
CA LEU A 127 -7.66 -4.53 9.83
C LEU A 127 -6.48 -3.66 10.23
N VAL A 128 -6.54 -2.37 9.92
CA VAL A 128 -5.41 -1.46 10.07
C VAL A 128 -5.81 -0.26 10.91
N THR A 129 -4.94 0.16 11.84
CA THR A 129 -5.08 1.39 12.62
C THR A 129 -3.74 2.07 12.79
N GLY A 130 -3.76 3.35 13.15
CA GLY A 130 -2.57 4.07 13.62
C GLY A 130 -2.07 3.60 14.99
N PRO A 131 -0.87 4.05 15.41
CA PRO A 131 -0.14 3.51 16.56
C PRO A 131 -0.89 3.59 17.89
N LYS A 132 -1.76 4.59 18.07
CA LYS A 132 -2.56 4.75 19.30
C LYS A 132 -3.49 3.56 19.56
N ALA A 133 -4.02 2.93 18.52
CA ALA A 133 -5.01 1.87 18.64
C ALA A 133 -4.50 0.47 18.22
N ALA A 134 -3.24 0.36 17.80
CA ALA A 134 -2.66 -0.87 17.25
C ALA A 134 -2.74 -2.09 18.20
N LYS A 135 -2.77 -1.87 19.52
CA LYS A 135 -2.78 -2.93 20.53
C LYS A 135 -4.17 -3.41 20.96
N VAL A 136 -5.24 -2.75 20.50
CA VAL A 136 -6.60 -3.05 20.95
C VAL A 136 -7.50 -3.66 19.88
N ILE A 137 -7.03 -3.69 18.64
CA ILE A 137 -7.73 -4.31 17.52
C ILE A 137 -7.42 -5.80 17.40
N ASP A 138 -8.40 -6.58 16.92
CA ASP A 138 -8.26 -8.01 16.63
C ASP A 138 -9.17 -8.37 15.45
N ILE A 139 -8.58 -8.95 14.41
CA ILE A 139 -9.28 -9.31 13.16
C ILE A 139 -10.33 -10.42 13.34
N ASN A 140 -10.28 -11.16 14.46
CA ASN A 140 -11.26 -12.20 14.78
C ASN A 140 -12.50 -11.65 15.52
N LEU A 141 -12.49 -10.38 15.93
CA LEU A 141 -13.62 -9.72 16.56
C LEU A 141 -14.52 -9.08 15.50
N SER A 142 -15.76 -8.81 15.88
CA SER A 142 -16.68 -8.09 15.00
C SER A 142 -16.19 -6.68 14.68
N PRO A 143 -16.57 -6.11 13.52
CA PRO A 143 -16.38 -4.70 13.21
C PRO A 143 -16.84 -3.77 14.34
N ALA A 144 -18.01 -4.02 14.93
CA ALA A 144 -18.57 -3.20 16.00
C ALA A 144 -17.67 -3.17 17.26
N GLU A 145 -17.14 -4.32 17.66
CA GLU A 145 -16.25 -4.44 18.81
C GLU A 145 -14.92 -3.70 18.56
N ASN A 146 -14.32 -3.89 17.38
CA ASN A 146 -13.11 -3.17 16.99
C ASN A 146 -13.32 -1.65 16.95
N ILE A 147 -14.44 -1.18 16.38
CA ILE A 147 -14.80 0.25 16.36
C ILE A 147 -14.90 0.80 17.77
N SER A 148 -15.59 0.09 18.67
CA SER A 148 -15.75 0.50 20.07
C SER A 148 -14.41 0.66 20.79
N ARG A 149 -13.52 -0.34 20.67
CA ARG A 149 -12.19 -0.30 21.29
C ARG A 149 -11.31 0.83 20.75
N VAL A 150 -11.37 1.08 19.44
CA VAL A 150 -10.65 2.21 18.83
C VAL A 150 -11.22 3.55 19.31
N ALA A 151 -12.53 3.67 19.44
CA ALA A 151 -13.20 4.87 19.96
C ALA A 151 -12.77 5.18 21.39
N GLU A 152 -12.78 4.18 22.27
CA GLU A 152 -12.37 4.28 23.66
C GLU A 152 -10.92 4.79 23.79
N VAL A 153 -9.97 4.14 23.12
CA VAL A 153 -8.55 4.52 23.23
C VAL A 153 -8.26 5.89 22.60
N LYS A 154 -9.00 6.26 21.55
CA LYS A 154 -8.86 7.59 20.93
C LYS A 154 -9.65 8.68 21.65
N GLY A 155 -10.47 8.35 22.65
CA GLY A 155 -11.35 9.29 23.34
C GLY A 155 -12.37 9.95 22.40
N LYS A 156 -12.87 9.20 21.42
CA LYS A 156 -13.84 9.66 20.41
C LYS A 156 -15.21 9.02 20.64
N ALA A 157 -16.28 9.71 20.25
CA ALA A 157 -17.58 9.09 20.11
C ALA A 157 -17.59 8.09 18.94
N LEU A 158 -18.49 7.11 18.95
CA LEU A 158 -18.58 6.10 17.89
C LEU A 158 -18.86 6.73 16.52
N ASP A 159 -19.69 7.76 16.46
CA ASP A 159 -20.03 8.52 15.26
C ASP A 159 -18.92 9.46 14.76
N ASP A 160 -17.89 9.69 15.58
CA ASP A 160 -16.67 10.36 15.16
C ASP A 160 -15.64 9.42 14.51
N ILE A 161 -15.76 8.10 14.74
CA ILE A 161 -14.88 7.10 14.11
C ILE A 161 -15.17 7.00 12.62
N THR A 162 -14.11 7.09 11.81
CA THR A 162 -14.19 6.90 10.36
C THR A 162 -13.47 5.63 9.92
N VAL A 163 -14.21 4.70 9.31
CA VAL A 163 -13.68 3.44 8.75
C VAL A 163 -13.49 3.57 7.24
N VAL A 164 -12.28 3.30 6.75
CA VAL A 164 -11.98 3.20 5.32
C VAL A 164 -12.33 1.80 4.83
N VAL A 165 -13.10 1.70 3.74
CA VAL A 165 -13.50 0.42 3.14
C VAL A 165 -13.45 0.55 1.62
N LEU A 166 -12.94 -0.48 0.93
CA LEU A 166 -13.02 -0.56 -0.53
C LEU A 166 -14.49 -0.70 -0.97
N ASP A 167 -14.91 0.12 -1.93
CA ASP A 167 -16.27 0.10 -2.49
C ASP A 167 -16.44 -1.10 -3.43
N ARG A 168 -16.89 -2.22 -2.86
CA ARG A 168 -17.04 -3.50 -3.54
C ARG A 168 -18.26 -4.25 -2.98
N PRO A 169 -19.02 -4.98 -3.81
CA PRO A 169 -20.18 -5.75 -3.34
C PRO A 169 -19.85 -6.76 -2.22
N ARG A 170 -18.63 -7.30 -2.21
CA ARG A 170 -18.15 -8.22 -1.15
C ARG A 170 -18.08 -7.58 0.25
N HIS A 171 -18.25 -6.27 0.37
CA HIS A 171 -18.24 -5.55 1.64
C HIS A 171 -19.63 -5.07 2.09
N ASP A 172 -20.72 -5.41 1.40
CA ASP A 172 -22.05 -4.92 1.75
C ASP A 172 -22.46 -5.25 3.20
N GLU A 173 -22.12 -6.45 3.67
CA GLU A 173 -22.34 -6.88 5.06
C GLU A 173 -21.48 -6.07 6.04
N LEU A 174 -20.18 -5.95 5.77
CA LEU A 174 -19.26 -5.12 6.56
C LEU A 174 -19.75 -3.66 6.66
N LEU A 175 -20.23 -3.08 5.56
CA LEU A 175 -20.77 -1.72 5.53
C LEU A 175 -22.03 -1.58 6.39
N ALA A 176 -22.92 -2.59 6.39
CA ALA A 176 -24.10 -2.62 7.23
C ALA A 176 -23.74 -2.72 8.72
N GLU A 177 -22.76 -3.55 9.08
CA GLU A 177 -22.26 -3.68 10.44
C GLU A 177 -21.63 -2.38 10.96
N ILE A 178 -20.77 -1.74 10.16
CA ILE A 178 -20.14 -0.46 10.52
C ILE A 178 -21.21 0.63 10.75
N ARG A 179 -22.21 0.72 9.86
CA ARG A 179 -23.34 1.67 10.02
C ARG A 179 -24.14 1.38 11.28
N SER A 180 -24.38 0.11 11.58
CA SER A 180 -25.13 -0.31 12.77
C SER A 180 -24.36 -0.02 14.06
N ALA A 181 -23.02 -0.06 14.02
CA ALA A 181 -22.15 0.36 15.13
C ALA A 181 -22.09 1.88 15.31
N GLY A 182 -22.68 2.66 14.39
CA GLY A 182 -22.77 4.13 14.47
C GLY A 182 -21.57 4.87 13.87
N ALA A 183 -20.56 4.18 13.33
CA ALA A 183 -19.38 4.82 12.75
C ALA A 183 -19.60 5.35 11.33
N ARG A 184 -18.78 6.31 10.92
CA ARG A 184 -18.74 6.86 9.57
C ARG A 184 -17.92 5.96 8.66
N ILE A 185 -18.25 5.98 7.37
CA ILE A 185 -17.53 5.20 6.35
C ILE A 185 -16.93 6.14 5.31
N LYS A 186 -15.65 5.94 5.00
CA LYS A 186 -14.98 6.50 3.82
C LYS A 186 -14.82 5.39 2.80
N LEU A 187 -15.74 5.36 1.83
CA LEU A 187 -15.62 4.46 0.68
C LEU A 187 -14.50 4.92 -0.24
N ILE A 188 -13.60 4.01 -0.59
CA ILE A 188 -12.55 4.24 -1.58
C ILE A 188 -12.73 3.28 -2.76
N PRO A 189 -12.65 3.75 -4.01
CA PRO A 189 -12.98 2.89 -5.13
C PRO A 189 -11.80 2.02 -5.58
N ASP A 190 -10.56 2.37 -5.22
CA ASP A 190 -9.33 1.55 -5.28
C ASP A 190 -8.34 2.15 -4.26
N GLY A 191 -7.12 1.61 -4.15
CA GLY A 191 -6.04 2.27 -3.41
C GLY A 191 -6.04 1.99 -1.91
N ASP A 192 -6.02 0.72 -1.50
CA ASP A 192 -6.16 0.39 -0.08
C ASP A 192 -4.85 0.53 0.72
N ILE A 193 -3.69 0.67 0.07
CA ILE A 193 -2.44 1.08 0.74
C ILE A 193 -2.57 2.55 1.17
N ALA A 194 -2.94 3.42 0.23
CA ALA A 194 -3.22 4.83 0.52
C ALA A 194 -4.33 4.96 1.58
N GLY A 195 -5.37 4.13 1.48
CA GLY A 195 -6.44 4.04 2.47
C GLY A 195 -5.97 3.68 3.87
N ALA A 196 -5.06 2.72 4.00
CA ALA A 196 -4.48 2.30 5.28
C ALA A 196 -3.59 3.39 5.89
N LEU A 197 -2.78 4.07 5.08
CA LEU A 197 -1.93 5.18 5.52
C LEU A 197 -2.73 6.35 6.11
N LEU A 198 -3.99 6.54 5.69
CA LEU A 198 -4.87 7.56 6.31
C LEU A 198 -5.11 7.30 7.80
N THR A 199 -5.03 6.05 8.26
CA THR A 199 -5.24 5.69 9.67
C THR A 199 -4.10 6.14 10.60
N CYS A 200 -2.94 6.44 10.01
CA CYS A 200 -1.74 6.89 10.70
C CYS A 200 -1.57 8.42 10.71
N LYS A 201 -2.49 9.18 10.11
CA LYS A 201 -2.42 10.65 10.10
C LYS A 201 -3.05 11.24 11.35
N ASP A 202 -2.34 12.16 12.01
CA ASP A 202 -2.86 12.87 13.18
C ASP A 202 -4.01 13.83 12.84
N HIS A 203 -4.03 14.38 11.63
CA HIS A 203 -5.02 15.34 11.15
C HIS A 203 -5.56 14.96 9.78
N GLY A 204 -6.87 15.10 9.57
CA GLY A 204 -7.53 14.82 8.29
C GLY A 204 -7.45 13.35 7.82
N GLY A 205 -7.08 12.44 8.74
CA GLY A 205 -7.00 11.00 8.51
C GLY A 205 -8.32 10.27 8.71
N ALA A 206 -8.23 8.95 8.67
CA ALA A 206 -9.29 8.03 9.10
C ALA A 206 -8.86 7.34 10.40
N ASP A 207 -9.73 6.51 10.96
CA ASP A 207 -9.44 5.86 12.25
C ASP A 207 -9.03 4.40 12.10
N ILE A 208 -9.66 3.70 11.17
CA ILE A 208 -9.52 2.27 10.92
C ILE A 208 -9.65 2.02 9.41
N LEU A 209 -8.95 1.04 8.86
CA LEU A 209 -9.28 0.41 7.58
C LEU A 209 -9.76 -1.02 7.84
N MET A 210 -10.87 -1.41 7.21
CA MET A 210 -11.43 -2.75 7.33
C MET A 210 -11.79 -3.32 5.95
N GLY A 211 -11.66 -4.63 5.81
CA GLY A 211 -12.22 -5.40 4.70
C GLY A 211 -11.18 -6.12 3.84
N ILE A 212 -11.66 -6.71 2.76
CA ILE A 212 -10.89 -7.61 1.90
C ILE A 212 -10.29 -6.84 0.72
N GLY A 213 -8.96 -6.85 0.66
CA GLY A 213 -8.14 -6.24 -0.40
C GLY A 213 -7.13 -7.22 -0.98
N GLY A 214 -6.26 -6.73 -1.86
CA GLY A 214 -5.19 -7.54 -2.44
C GLY A 214 -4.14 -7.95 -1.38
N SER A 215 -3.67 -9.20 -1.45
CA SER A 215 -2.66 -9.72 -0.51
C SER A 215 -1.27 -9.10 -0.68
N PRO A 216 -0.75 -8.85 -1.90
CA PRO A 216 0.51 -8.11 -2.10
C PRO A 216 0.51 -6.75 -1.38
N GLU A 217 -0.54 -5.98 -1.57
CA GLU A 217 -0.76 -4.67 -0.97
C GLU A 217 -0.92 -4.75 0.55
N ALA A 218 -1.44 -5.88 1.06
CA ALA A 218 -1.52 -6.14 2.50
C ALA A 218 -0.14 -6.22 3.13
N VAL A 219 0.82 -6.86 2.45
CA VAL A 219 2.20 -6.98 2.93
C VAL A 219 2.91 -5.64 2.88
N ILE A 220 2.71 -4.84 1.82
CA ILE A 220 3.28 -3.49 1.73
C ILE A 220 2.73 -2.57 2.84
N THR A 221 1.47 -2.79 3.22
CA THR A 221 0.80 -2.01 4.27
C THR A 221 1.31 -2.34 5.69
N ALA A 222 1.76 -3.57 5.93
CA ALA A 222 2.20 -4.08 7.22
C ALA A 222 3.65 -3.68 7.55
#